data_AF-A0A0I9UPR2-F1
#
_entry.id   AF-A0A0I9UPR2-F1
#
_cell.length_a   1.000
_cell.length_b   1.000
_cell.length_c   1.000
_cell.angle_alpha   90.00
_cell.angle_beta   90.00
_cell.angle_gamma   90.00
#
_symmetry.space_group_name_H-M   'P 1'
#
loop_
_entity.id
_entity.type
_entity.pdbx_description
1 polymer ?
#
loop_
_entity_poly.entity_id
_entity_poly.type
_entity_poly.pdbx_seq_one_letter_code
_entity_poly.pdbx_strand_id
1 'polypeptide(L)'
;MEANKKCTENALKQALRKRQPGNLPSNFNYRMMEQVRLEAEKQRKRKERTMLCGMILGILLLIGMAVYTLVFKLEFNLKECLSRVDWSDTASPMMVFYSYIATLVLLLLGLDYWLRKKKFHS
;
A
#
# COMPACT_ATOMS: atom_id res chain seq x y z
N MET A 1 -2.14 46.21 -23.39
CA MET A 1 -1.81 45.21 -22.33
C MET A 1 -0.39 45.34 -21.77
N GLU A 2 0.64 45.70 -22.57
CA GLU A 2 2.06 45.66 -22.13
C GLU A 2 2.42 46.49 -20.88
N ALA A 3 1.77 47.63 -20.64
CA ALA A 3 2.10 48.51 -19.51
C ALA A 3 1.95 47.82 -18.14
N ASN A 4 0.96 46.94 -17.98
CA ASN A 4 0.72 46.21 -16.74
C ASN A 4 1.85 45.18 -16.47
N LYS A 5 2.30 44.47 -17.51
CA LYS A 5 3.41 43.51 -17.43
C LYS A 5 4.73 44.17 -17.01
N LYS A 6 5.06 45.34 -17.59
CA LYS A 6 6.23 46.13 -17.15
C LYS A 6 6.11 46.59 -15.70
N CYS A 7 4.92 46.98 -15.26
CA CYS A 7 4.71 47.44 -13.88
C CYS A 7 4.90 46.30 -12.86
N THR A 8 4.37 45.11 -13.15
CA THR A 8 4.54 43.91 -12.30
C THR A 8 5.98 43.40 -12.28
N GLU A 9 6.70 43.37 -13.41
CA GLU A 9 8.13 43.03 -13.42
C GLU A 9 8.99 44.04 -12.64
N ASN A 10 8.67 45.33 -12.72
CA ASN A 10 9.40 46.37 -11.98
C ASN A 10 9.12 46.29 -10.48
N ALA A 11 7.86 46.08 -10.08
CA ALA A 11 7.49 45.85 -8.68
C ALA A 11 8.17 44.59 -8.11
N LEU A 12 8.22 43.49 -8.89
CA LEU A 12 8.90 42.26 -8.49
C LEU A 12 10.42 42.47 -8.37
N LYS A 13 11.07 43.14 -9.34
CA LYS A 13 12.50 43.50 -9.26
C LYS A 13 12.79 44.42 -8.07
N GLN A 14 11.90 45.34 -7.73
CA GLN A 14 12.04 46.24 -6.58
C GLN A 14 11.85 45.49 -5.25
N ALA A 15 10.92 44.53 -5.18
CA ALA A 15 10.75 43.65 -4.03
C ALA A 15 11.94 42.70 -3.83
N LEU A 16 12.49 42.16 -4.92
CA LEU A 16 13.69 41.31 -4.89
C LEU A 16 14.95 42.12 -4.48
N ARG A 17 15.13 43.34 -5.01
CA ARG A 17 16.20 44.25 -4.56
C ARG A 17 16.07 44.66 -3.10
N LYS A 18 14.86 44.82 -2.58
CA LYS A 18 14.63 45.02 -1.13
C LYS A 18 14.94 43.78 -0.29
N ARG A 19 15.17 42.61 -0.88
CA ARG A 19 15.27 41.33 -0.14
C ARG A 19 16.68 40.76 -0.02
N GLN A 20 17.65 41.16 -0.84
CA GLN A 20 19.07 40.73 -0.70
C GLN A 20 20.05 41.81 -1.23
N PRO A 21 21.27 41.95 -0.64
CA PRO A 21 22.12 40.84 -0.19
C PRO A 21 22.47 40.87 1.31
N GLY A 22 21.62 40.27 2.13
CA GLY A 22 22.11 39.59 3.32
C GLY A 22 22.68 38.24 2.88
N ASN A 23 23.97 37.99 3.13
CA ASN A 23 24.54 36.64 2.98
C ASN A 23 23.64 35.67 3.77
N LEU A 24 23.24 34.56 3.14
CA LEU A 24 22.64 33.45 3.87
C LEU A 24 23.56 33.15 5.06
N PRO A 25 23.07 33.16 6.32
CA PRO A 25 23.93 32.87 7.45
C PRO A 25 24.57 31.50 7.21
N SER A 26 25.86 31.32 7.53
CA SER A 26 26.60 30.10 7.15
C SER A 26 25.87 28.79 7.53
N ASN A 27 25.16 28.83 8.66
CA ASN A 27 24.31 27.73 9.15
C ASN A 27 22.94 27.56 8.46
N PHE A 28 22.57 28.38 7.48
CA PHE A 28 21.30 28.27 6.75
C PHE A 28 21.29 27.03 5.85
N ASN A 29 22.39 26.81 5.11
CA ASN A 29 22.53 25.61 4.29
C ASN A 29 22.51 24.33 5.16
N TYR A 30 23.19 24.37 6.30
CA TYR A 30 23.17 23.29 7.31
C TYR A 30 21.75 23.02 7.83
N ARG A 31 21.05 24.04 8.33
CA ARG A 31 19.69 23.90 8.87
C ARG A 31 18.67 23.48 7.81
N MET A 32 18.82 23.94 6.57
CA MET A 32 17.97 23.51 5.45
C MET A 32 18.24 22.05 5.07
N MET A 33 19.51 21.62 4.97
CA MET A 33 19.86 20.21 4.75
C MET A 33 19.33 19.31 5.86
N GLU A 34 19.41 19.73 7.12
CA GLU A 34 18.89 18.97 8.26
C GLU A 34 17.36 18.81 8.19
N GLN A 35 16.61 19.88 7.84
CA GLN A 35 15.18 19.80 7.59
C GLN A 35 14.84 18.89 6.40
N VAL A 36 15.54 19.03 5.27
CA VAL A 36 15.38 18.16 4.08
C VAL A 36 15.66 16.69 4.43
N ARG A 37 16.67 16.41 5.26
CA ARG A 37 16.98 15.04 5.72
C ARG A 37 15.85 14.46 6.58
N LEU A 38 15.34 15.24 7.54
CA LEU A 38 14.23 14.85 8.40
C LEU A 38 12.93 14.60 7.60
N GLU A 39 12.65 15.44 6.60
CA GLU A 39 11.53 15.22 5.68
C GLU A 39 11.73 13.97 4.80
N ALA A 40 12.94 13.75 4.27
CA ALA A 40 13.26 12.57 3.46
C ALA A 40 13.16 11.26 4.27
N GLU A 41 13.59 11.23 5.53
CA GLU A 41 13.39 10.08 6.43
C GLU A 41 11.91 9.83 6.73
N LYS A 42 11.13 10.90 6.96
CA LYS A 42 9.69 10.81 7.22
C LYS A 42 8.93 10.29 5.98
N GLN A 43 9.40 10.65 4.78
CA GLN A 43 8.92 10.12 3.50
C GLN A 43 9.30 8.65 3.30
N ARG A 44 10.56 8.24 3.59
CA ARG A 44 10.99 6.83 3.51
C ARG A 44 10.13 5.91 4.36
N LYS A 45 9.93 6.25 5.64
CA LYS A 45 9.12 5.45 6.59
C LYS A 45 7.65 5.29 6.16
N ARG A 46 7.11 6.22 5.37
CA ARG A 46 5.77 6.08 4.78
C ARG A 46 5.80 5.20 3.53
N LYS A 47 6.76 5.42 2.62
CA LYS A 47 6.91 4.63 1.37
C LYS A 47 7.13 3.15 1.64
N GLU A 48 7.94 2.78 2.64
CA GLU A 48 8.16 1.38 3.03
C GLU A 48 6.84 0.68 3.42
N ARG A 49 6.01 1.33 4.23
CA ARG A 49 4.70 0.78 4.64
C ARG A 49 3.73 0.68 3.46
N THR A 50 3.65 1.71 2.61
CA THR A 50 2.82 1.67 1.40
C THR A 50 3.26 0.57 0.43
N MET A 51 4.57 0.37 0.26
CA MET A 51 5.15 -0.68 -0.58
C MET A 51 4.80 -2.07 -0.04
N LEU A 52 4.95 -2.31 1.27
CA LEU A 52 4.58 -3.57 1.91
C LEU A 52 3.08 -3.86 1.78
N CYS A 53 2.21 -2.87 2.00
CA CYS A 53 0.77 -3.03 1.79
C CYS A 53 0.41 -3.36 0.33
N GLY A 54 1.05 -2.70 -0.64
CA GLY A 54 0.85 -2.98 -2.06
C GLY A 54 1.30 -4.40 -2.45
N MET A 55 2.42 -4.86 -1.89
CA MET A 55 2.94 -6.21 -2.11
C MET A 55 2.02 -7.29 -1.52
N ILE A 56 1.49 -7.09 -0.31
CA ILE A 56 0.49 -7.99 0.30
C ILE A 56 -0.79 -8.03 -0.55
N LEU A 57 -1.27 -6.88 -1.02
CA LEU A 57 -2.46 -6.80 -1.89
C LEU A 57 -2.24 -7.53 -3.22
N GLY A 58 -1.06 -7.38 -3.84
CA GLY A 58 -0.68 -8.09 -5.05
C GLY A 58 -0.66 -9.60 -4.85
N ILE A 59 -0.10 -10.09 -3.75
CA ILE A 59 -0.10 -11.52 -3.40
C ILE A 59 -1.53 -12.05 -3.19
N LEU A 60 -2.38 -11.30 -2.49
CA LEU A 60 -3.79 -11.67 -2.30
C LEU A 60 -4.56 -11.72 -3.64
N LEU A 61 -4.32 -10.79 -4.56
CA LEU A 61 -4.90 -10.81 -5.89
C LEU A 61 -4.39 -12.00 -6.73
N LEU A 62 -3.10 -12.33 -6.65
CA LEU A 62 -2.53 -13.50 -7.34
C LEU A 62 -3.12 -14.80 -6.79
N ILE A 63 -3.26 -14.94 -5.47
CA ILE A 63 -3.91 -16.10 -4.84
C ILE A 63 -5.40 -16.16 -5.24
N GLY A 64 -6.11 -15.04 -5.20
CA GLY A 64 -7.51 -14.95 -5.61
C GLY A 64 -7.72 -15.34 -7.08
N MET A 65 -6.86 -14.85 -7.98
CA MET A 65 -6.88 -15.23 -9.40
C MET A 65 -6.48 -16.69 -9.61
N ALA A 66 -5.47 -17.20 -8.91
CA ALA A 66 -5.08 -18.60 -8.98
C ALA A 66 -6.21 -19.53 -8.52
N VAL A 67 -6.84 -19.23 -7.37
CA VAL A 67 -8.02 -19.95 -6.87
C VAL A 67 -9.22 -19.78 -7.79
N TYR A 68 -9.48 -18.61 -8.36
CA TYR A 68 -10.56 -18.41 -9.33
C TYR A 68 -10.32 -19.22 -10.62
N THR A 69 -9.10 -19.22 -11.16
CA THR A 69 -8.77 -20.04 -12.33
C THR A 69 -8.78 -21.53 -11.98
N LEU A 70 -8.35 -21.92 -10.79
CA LEU A 70 -8.45 -23.31 -10.33
C LEU A 70 -9.93 -23.71 -10.20
N VAL A 71 -10.77 -22.94 -9.51
CA VAL A 71 -12.19 -23.23 -9.40
C VAL A 71 -12.85 -23.22 -10.78
N PHE A 72 -12.63 -22.24 -11.65
CA PHE A 72 -13.37 -22.17 -12.93
C PHE A 72 -12.83 -23.11 -14.02
N LYS A 73 -11.51 -23.20 -14.24
CA LYS A 73 -10.93 -24.17 -15.19
C LYS A 73 -10.97 -25.57 -14.63
N LEU A 74 -10.63 -25.73 -13.36
CA LEU A 74 -10.68 -27.03 -12.72
C LEU A 74 -12.10 -27.41 -12.27
N GLU A 75 -13.17 -26.61 -12.23
CA GLU A 75 -14.55 -27.16 -12.13
C GLU A 75 -14.86 -27.99 -13.37
N PHE A 76 -14.57 -27.41 -14.53
CA PHE A 76 -14.75 -28.07 -15.82
C PHE A 76 -13.88 -29.32 -15.97
N ASN A 77 -12.63 -29.29 -15.48
CA ASN A 77 -11.77 -30.49 -15.45
C ASN A 77 -12.00 -31.36 -14.20
N LEU A 78 -12.70 -30.87 -13.17
CA LEU A 78 -13.06 -31.64 -11.98
C LEU A 78 -14.19 -32.56 -12.35
N LYS A 79 -15.21 -32.19 -13.12
CA LYS A 79 -16.16 -33.21 -13.62
C LYS A 79 -15.49 -34.42 -14.30
N GLU A 80 -14.27 -34.25 -14.85
CA GLU A 80 -13.46 -35.29 -15.48
C GLU A 80 -12.39 -35.91 -14.55
N CYS A 81 -12.00 -35.24 -13.46
CA CYS A 81 -11.06 -35.74 -12.45
C CYS A 81 -11.77 -36.36 -11.22
N LEU A 82 -12.95 -35.85 -10.89
CA LEU A 82 -13.94 -36.23 -9.87
C LEU A 82 -14.79 -37.43 -10.31
N SER A 83 -14.85 -37.73 -11.61
CA SER A 83 -15.32 -39.03 -12.10
C SER A 83 -14.27 -40.13 -11.91
N ARG A 84 -13.01 -39.77 -11.64
CA ARG A 84 -11.90 -40.68 -11.31
C ARG A 84 -11.57 -40.71 -9.81
N VAL A 85 -11.84 -39.62 -9.10
CA VAL A 85 -11.81 -39.53 -7.64
C VAL A 85 -13.25 -39.53 -7.15
N ASP A 86 -13.77 -40.71 -6.87
CA ASP A 86 -15.15 -40.89 -6.41
C ASP A 86 -15.33 -40.27 -5.00
N TRP A 87 -16.24 -39.31 -4.84
CA TRP A 87 -16.51 -38.62 -3.56
C TRP A 87 -17.69 -39.23 -2.79
N SER A 88 -18.15 -40.41 -3.21
CA SER A 88 -19.43 -40.95 -2.76
C SER A 88 -19.50 -41.30 -1.26
N ASP A 89 -18.37 -41.58 -0.59
CA ASP A 89 -18.41 -42.22 0.75
C ASP A 89 -17.36 -41.77 1.80
N THR A 90 -16.72 -40.59 1.68
CA THR A 90 -15.77 -40.19 2.75
C THR A 90 -15.66 -38.70 3.03
N ALA A 91 -16.70 -38.16 3.68
CA ALA A 91 -16.53 -37.07 4.65
C ALA A 91 -15.75 -37.59 5.88
N SER A 92 -14.47 -37.96 5.68
CA SER A 92 -13.57 -38.44 6.72
C SER A 92 -13.50 -37.39 7.85
N PRO A 93 -13.46 -37.79 9.13
CA PRO A 93 -13.32 -36.85 10.25
C PRO A 93 -12.14 -35.88 10.08
N MET A 94 -11.08 -36.29 9.36
CA MET A 94 -9.97 -35.43 8.94
C MET A 94 -10.42 -34.23 8.08
N MET A 95 -11.29 -34.42 7.08
CA MET A 95 -11.77 -33.33 6.21
C MET A 95 -12.60 -32.30 6.98
N VAL A 96 -13.40 -32.76 7.95
CA VAL A 96 -14.18 -31.90 8.85
C VAL A 96 -13.24 -31.16 9.83
N PHE A 97 -12.19 -31.82 10.31
CA PHE A 97 -11.17 -31.20 11.17
C PHE A 97 -10.36 -30.13 10.43
N TYR A 98 -9.94 -30.38 9.19
CA TYR A 98 -9.21 -29.40 8.39
C TYR A 98 -10.10 -28.23 7.93
N SER A 99 -11.37 -28.45 7.61
CA SER A 99 -12.30 -27.35 7.30
C SER A 99 -12.61 -26.48 8.52
N TYR A 100 -12.71 -27.09 9.72
CA TYR A 100 -12.80 -26.36 10.98
C TYR A 100 -11.56 -25.49 11.26
N ILE A 101 -10.35 -26.04 11.09
CA ILE A 101 -9.11 -25.27 11.22
C ILE A 101 -9.04 -24.15 10.18
N ALA A 102 -9.39 -24.42 8.92
CA ALA A 102 -9.41 -23.40 7.86
C ALA A 102 -10.37 -22.25 8.21
N THR A 103 -11.56 -22.57 8.73
CA THR A 103 -12.54 -21.57 9.18
C THR A 103 -12.02 -20.76 10.38
N LEU A 104 -11.40 -21.42 11.37
CA LEU A 104 -10.77 -20.76 12.52
C LEU A 104 -9.67 -19.79 12.08
N VAL A 105 -8.76 -20.23 11.21
CA VAL A 105 -7.67 -19.40 10.69
C VAL A 105 -8.21 -18.20 9.89
N LEU A 106 -9.24 -18.41 9.06
CA LEU A 106 -9.89 -17.34 8.31
C LEU A 106 -10.52 -16.28 9.24
N LEU A 107 -11.18 -16.74 10.31
CA LEU A 107 -11.82 -15.89 11.32
C LEU A 107 -10.77 -15.13 12.15
N LEU A 108 -9.68 -15.78 12.55
CA LEU A 108 -8.55 -15.15 13.22
C LEU A 108 -7.88 -14.08 12.35
N LEU A 109 -7.67 -14.38 11.07
CA LEU A 109 -7.05 -13.45 10.11
C LEU A 109 -7.94 -12.22 9.87
N GLY A 110 -9.26 -12.43 9.76
CA GLY A 110 -10.24 -11.35 9.70
C GLY A 110 -10.25 -10.48 10.96
N LEU A 111 -10.14 -11.10 12.14
CA LEU A 111 -10.02 -10.38 13.42
C LEU A 111 -8.71 -9.59 13.53
N ASP A 112 -7.55 -10.16 13.19
CA ASP A 112 -6.26 -9.45 13.24
C ASP A 112 -6.26 -8.26 12.27
N TYR A 113 -6.81 -8.44 11.08
CA TYR A 113 -7.00 -7.35 10.10
C TYR A 113 -7.91 -6.24 10.65
N TRP A 114 -9.03 -6.60 11.29
CA TRP A 114 -9.93 -5.63 11.94
C TRP A 114 -9.28 -4.91 13.12
N LEU A 115 -8.48 -5.62 13.93
CA LEU A 115 -7.75 -5.06 15.07
C LEU A 115 -6.67 -4.08 14.62
N ARG A 116 -5.91 -4.42 13.57
CA ARG A 116 -4.96 -3.50 12.92
C ARG A 116 -5.68 -2.28 12.37
N LYS A 117 -6.81 -2.46 11.67
CA LYS A 117 -7.61 -1.35 11.13
C LYS A 117 -8.06 -0.38 12.23
N LYS A 118 -8.43 -0.87 13.42
CA LYS A 118 -8.76 -0.02 14.57
C LYS A 118 -7.54 0.67 15.19
N LYS A 119 -6.40 -0.03 15.35
CA LYS A 119 -5.18 0.55 15.95
C LYS A 119 -4.50 1.64 15.10
N PHE A 120 -4.88 1.81 13.83
CA PHE A 120 -4.44 2.94 12.99
C PHE A 120 -5.41 4.14 12.98
N HIS A 121 -6.47 4.11 13.79
CA HIS A 121 -7.48 5.17 13.87
C HIS A 121 -7.66 5.73 15.29
N SER A 122 -6.57 5.71 16.06
CA SER A 122 -6.36 6.39 17.35
C SER A 122 -4.92 6.88 17.46
#